data_AF-A0A2I1DX36-F1
#
_entry.id   AF-A0A2I1DX36-F1
#
_cell.length_a   1.000
_cell.length_b   1.000
_cell.length_c   1.000
_cell.angle_alpha   90.00
_cell.angle_beta   90.00
_cell.angle_gamma   90.00
#
_symmetry.space_group_name_H-M   'P 1'
#
loop_
_entity.id
_entity.type
_entity.pdbx_description
1 polymer ?
#
loop_
_entity_poly.entity_id
_entity_poly.type
_entity_poly.pdbx_seq_one_letter_code
_entity_poly.pdbx_strand_id
1 'polypeptide(L)'
;MSREDYYQKVRHLYRNILPDQLNEDIIRYHMDSGCELQSCVLPLRVSASPFDSKIISAKDAAQIASWIDYKDGNPYTFRKNPYKFKLILRGSRDGFDIDSFHQICDNKERTVIAIKVSGTGEVVGGYNPLQWKATGVRWLENDPNSVRIYPYHRGGGYCESKYYNHKRRTNDSFLFSLGNNQAPKLSRILRESANKAISWDAKSGPCFGDADLRMTSQSTNTSNWVSKTQFYEHSIANLETFSAEEFEVFQIEHCTIFRLPKFFEFPQLNDLSPSQISHFLEGIICFLMSISTFVFFLWVINKDWHPVLIFLSLILTVVSLSLIIVGISHRNLQHLVSLSIFILYISFLINAHKFA
;
A
#
# COMPACT_ATOMS: atom_id res chain seq x y z
N MET A 1 -37.95 7.59 -5.75
CA MET A 1 -38.57 6.51 -6.57
C MET A 1 -40.07 6.73 -6.56
N SER A 2 -40.74 6.68 -7.71
CA SER A 2 -42.21 6.82 -7.76
C SER A 2 -42.90 5.58 -7.16
N ARG A 3 -44.18 5.69 -6.77
CA ARG A 3 -44.95 4.52 -6.27
C ARG A 3 -45.05 3.40 -7.31
N GLU A 4 -45.18 3.77 -8.58
CA GLU A 4 -45.23 2.83 -9.70
C GLU A 4 -43.87 2.13 -9.88
N ASP A 5 -42.77 2.89 -9.88
CA ASP A 5 -41.42 2.31 -9.96
C ASP A 5 -41.13 1.37 -8.78
N TYR A 6 -41.54 1.73 -7.57
CA TYR A 6 -41.39 0.87 -6.39
C TYR A 6 -42.15 -0.45 -6.56
N TYR A 7 -43.40 -0.39 -7.01
CA TYR A 7 -44.22 -1.58 -7.17
C TYR A 7 -43.63 -2.53 -8.21
N GLN A 8 -43.28 -2.02 -9.39
CA GLN A 8 -42.81 -2.83 -10.52
C GLN A 8 -41.38 -3.35 -10.33
N LYS A 9 -40.46 -2.49 -9.85
CA LYS A 9 -39.02 -2.81 -9.82
C LYS A 9 -38.57 -3.40 -8.49
N VAL A 10 -39.34 -3.24 -7.42
CA VAL A 10 -38.93 -3.71 -6.08
C VAL A 10 -39.96 -4.67 -5.50
N ARG A 11 -41.18 -4.21 -5.23
CA ARG A 11 -42.16 -5.00 -4.48
C ARG A 11 -42.57 -6.27 -5.22
N HIS A 12 -42.88 -6.17 -6.51
CA HIS A 12 -43.30 -7.32 -7.30
C HIS A 12 -42.21 -8.41 -7.37
N LEU A 13 -40.95 -8.02 -7.51
CA LEU A 13 -39.83 -8.94 -7.72
C LEU A 13 -39.33 -9.58 -6.42
N TYR A 14 -39.37 -8.84 -5.30
CA TYR A 14 -38.66 -9.23 -4.08
C TYR A 14 -39.57 -9.47 -2.87
N ARG A 15 -40.90 -9.35 -2.98
CA ARG A 15 -41.80 -9.53 -1.82
C ARG A 15 -41.62 -10.85 -1.07
N ASN A 16 -41.28 -11.93 -1.79
CA ASN A 16 -41.18 -13.27 -1.21
C ASN A 16 -39.83 -13.53 -0.51
N ILE A 17 -38.84 -12.64 -0.68
CA ILE A 17 -37.51 -12.76 -0.07
C ILE A 17 -37.27 -11.73 1.04
N LEU A 18 -38.15 -10.74 1.16
CA LEU A 18 -38.09 -9.73 2.22
C LEU A 18 -38.77 -10.30 3.49
N PRO A 19 -38.16 -10.14 4.68
CA PRO A 19 -38.84 -10.41 5.93
C PRO A 19 -40.13 -9.59 6.05
N ASP A 20 -41.20 -10.21 6.55
CA ASP A 20 -42.54 -9.58 6.60
C ASP A 20 -42.52 -8.20 7.26
N GLN A 21 -41.82 -8.06 8.38
CA GLN A 21 -41.69 -6.78 9.11
C GLN A 21 -41.02 -5.68 8.27
N LEU A 22 -40.00 -6.03 7.49
CA LEU A 22 -39.30 -5.07 6.63
C LEU A 22 -40.17 -4.69 5.42
N ASN A 23 -40.94 -5.65 4.88
CA ASN A 23 -41.86 -5.40 3.80
C ASN A 23 -42.97 -4.42 4.20
N GLU A 24 -43.56 -4.59 5.39
CA GLU A 24 -44.56 -3.67 5.94
C GLU A 24 -44.01 -2.26 6.17
N ASP A 25 -42.80 -2.16 6.73
CA ASP A 25 -42.11 -0.90 6.93
C ASP A 25 -41.86 -0.12 5.62
N ILE A 26 -41.44 -0.81 4.56
CA ILE A 26 -41.21 -0.18 3.24
C ILE A 26 -42.55 0.29 2.65
N ILE A 27 -43.61 -0.50 2.79
CA ILE A 27 -44.96 -0.12 2.34
C ILE A 27 -45.42 1.13 3.10
N ARG A 28 -45.23 1.16 4.41
CA ARG A 28 -45.59 2.29 5.28
C ARG A 28 -44.84 3.56 4.89
N TYR A 29 -43.53 3.47 4.67
CA TYR A 29 -42.70 4.59 4.21
C TYR A 29 -43.19 5.21 2.90
N HIS A 30 -43.69 4.39 1.96
CA HIS A 30 -44.22 4.88 0.68
C HIS A 30 -45.67 5.38 0.74
N MET A 31 -46.39 5.06 1.83
CA MET A 31 -47.74 5.55 2.10
C MET A 31 -47.72 6.85 2.93
N ASP A 32 -46.86 6.93 3.95
CA ASP A 32 -46.71 8.08 4.84
C ASP A 32 -45.23 8.31 5.18
N SER A 33 -44.68 9.44 4.73
CA SER A 33 -43.26 9.78 4.83
C SER A 33 -42.79 10.15 6.24
N GLY A 34 -43.69 10.16 7.24
CA GLY A 34 -43.39 10.53 8.63
C GLY A 34 -43.20 9.37 9.62
N CYS A 35 -43.39 8.11 9.19
CA CYS A 35 -43.35 6.96 10.12
C CYS A 35 -41.92 6.50 10.44
N GLU A 36 -41.64 6.25 11.72
CA GLU A 36 -40.43 5.55 12.18
C GLU A 36 -40.49 4.06 11.80
N LEU A 37 -39.36 3.54 11.28
CA LEU A 37 -39.20 2.14 10.91
C LEU A 37 -39.11 1.27 12.17
N GLN A 38 -39.86 0.16 12.22
CA GLN A 38 -39.85 -0.77 13.36
C GLN A 38 -38.87 -1.94 13.16
N SER A 39 -38.40 -2.14 11.93
CA SER A 39 -37.46 -3.20 11.58
C SER A 39 -36.05 -2.89 12.10
N CYS A 40 -35.42 -3.90 12.72
CA CYS A 40 -33.98 -3.89 12.95
C CYS A 40 -33.28 -3.90 11.59
N VAL A 41 -32.86 -2.72 11.13
CA VAL A 41 -31.96 -2.60 9.98
C VAL A 41 -30.65 -3.28 10.38
N LEU A 42 -30.42 -4.49 9.87
CA LEU A 42 -29.14 -5.16 10.02
C LEU A 42 -28.06 -4.24 9.43
N PRO A 43 -26.91 -4.09 10.10
CA PRO A 43 -25.83 -3.25 9.59
C PRO A 43 -25.51 -3.66 8.16
N LEU A 44 -25.19 -2.67 7.32
CA LEU A 44 -24.83 -2.85 5.92
C LEU A 44 -23.85 -4.04 5.80
N ARG A 45 -24.20 -5.08 5.02
CA ARG A 45 -23.25 -6.17 4.74
C ARG A 45 -22.13 -5.61 3.87
N VAL A 46 -21.07 -5.12 4.51
CA VAL A 46 -19.89 -4.57 3.84
C VAL A 46 -19.09 -5.75 3.26
N SER A 47 -19.50 -6.25 2.10
CA SER A 47 -18.66 -7.06 1.23
C SER A 47 -17.99 -6.13 0.22
N ALA A 48 -16.87 -5.53 0.62
CA ALA A 48 -15.98 -4.83 -0.30
C ALA A 48 -14.63 -5.56 -0.26
N SER A 49 -14.48 -6.59 -1.09
CA SER A 49 -13.40 -7.59 -1.09
C SER A 49 -13.49 -8.62 0.05
N PRO A 50 -13.63 -9.93 -0.23
CA PRO A 50 -13.49 -10.95 0.79
C PRO A 50 -12.05 -10.89 1.32
N PHE A 51 -11.91 -10.42 2.56
CA PHE A 51 -10.66 -10.53 3.30
C PHE A 51 -10.54 -11.99 3.75
N ASP A 52 -9.76 -12.77 3.00
CA ASP A 52 -9.58 -14.21 3.22
C ASP A 52 -8.61 -14.45 4.38
N SER A 53 -9.12 -14.39 5.61
CA SER A 53 -8.40 -14.74 6.82
C SER A 53 -9.31 -15.48 7.79
N LYS A 54 -8.78 -16.49 8.48
CA LYS A 54 -9.46 -17.16 9.59
C LYS A 54 -9.10 -16.58 10.96
N ILE A 55 -7.98 -15.87 11.07
CA ILE A 55 -7.39 -15.49 12.37
C ILE A 55 -7.36 -13.98 12.63
N ILE A 56 -7.28 -13.16 11.59
CA ILE A 56 -7.34 -11.69 11.73
C ILE A 56 -8.60 -11.15 11.08
N SER A 57 -9.08 -10.00 11.55
CA SER A 57 -10.21 -9.31 10.95
C SER A 57 -9.76 -8.20 10.00
N ALA A 58 -10.69 -7.69 9.20
CA ALA A 58 -10.47 -6.50 8.36
C ALA A 58 -10.04 -5.25 9.17
N LYS A 59 -10.48 -5.15 10.44
CA LYS A 59 -10.07 -4.08 11.36
C LYS A 59 -8.62 -4.26 11.77
N ASP A 60 -8.20 -5.48 12.08
CA ASP A 60 -6.82 -5.79 12.45
C ASP A 60 -5.86 -5.55 11.29
N ALA A 61 -6.25 -5.95 10.07
CA ALA A 61 -5.48 -5.64 8.87
C ALA A 61 -5.31 -4.12 8.67
N ALA A 62 -6.34 -3.32 8.95
CA ALA A 62 -6.26 -1.88 8.86
C ALA A 62 -5.41 -1.25 9.99
N GLN A 63 -5.38 -1.87 11.17
CA GLN A 63 -4.46 -1.51 12.25
C GLN A 63 -3.00 -1.78 11.85
N ILE A 64 -2.71 -2.97 11.33
CA ILE A 64 -1.37 -3.35 10.85
C ILE A 64 -0.92 -2.42 9.73
N ALA A 65 -1.80 -2.12 8.77
CA ALA A 65 -1.54 -1.13 7.71
C ALA A 65 -1.15 0.25 8.26
N SER A 66 -1.77 0.67 9.36
CA SER A 66 -1.44 1.95 10.00
C SER A 66 -0.06 1.93 10.64
N TRP A 67 0.34 0.78 11.22
CA TRP A 67 1.68 0.60 11.78
C TRP A 67 2.78 0.55 10.72
N ILE A 68 2.49 -0.01 9.54
CA ILE A 68 3.39 0.02 8.37
C ILE A 68 3.68 1.47 7.95
N ASP A 69 2.65 2.32 7.89
CA ASP A 69 2.78 3.72 7.47
C ASP A 69 3.30 4.68 8.55
N TYR A 70 3.63 4.16 9.76
CA TYR A 70 3.93 5.00 10.93
C TYR A 70 2.82 6.04 11.19
N LYS A 71 1.57 5.67 10.93
CA LYS A 71 0.46 6.60 10.97
C LYS A 71 0.15 7.00 12.42
N ASP A 72 0.21 8.29 12.70
CA ASP A 72 -0.23 8.86 13.98
C ASP A 72 -1.77 8.92 14.08
N GLY A 73 -2.27 8.74 15.30
CA GLY A 73 -3.69 8.83 15.64
C GLY A 73 -4.52 7.61 15.23
N ASN A 74 -5.75 7.84 14.77
CA ASN A 74 -6.70 6.76 14.52
C ASN A 74 -6.24 5.83 13.37
N PRO A 75 -6.33 4.50 13.53
CA PRO A 75 -6.01 3.56 12.46
C PRO A 75 -6.84 3.80 11.20
N TYR A 76 -6.36 3.28 10.07
CA TYR A 76 -7.18 3.18 8.87
C TYR A 76 -8.49 2.44 9.18
N THR A 77 -9.56 2.87 8.51
CA THR A 77 -10.74 2.04 8.37
C THR A 77 -10.54 1.07 7.21
N PHE A 78 -11.26 -0.05 7.22
CA PHE A 78 -11.21 -1.03 6.15
C PHE A 78 -11.31 -0.41 4.73
N ARG A 79 -12.22 0.55 4.54
CA ARG A 79 -12.43 1.22 3.24
C ARG A 79 -11.30 2.18 2.83
N LYS A 80 -10.51 2.66 3.80
CA LYS A 80 -9.42 3.62 3.56
C LYS A 80 -8.05 2.96 3.59
N ASN A 81 -7.97 1.67 3.91
CA ASN A 81 -6.73 0.90 3.95
C ASN A 81 -6.03 0.96 2.57
N PRO A 82 -4.81 1.51 2.47
CA PRO A 82 -4.09 1.62 1.20
C PRO A 82 -3.47 0.29 0.76
N TYR A 83 -3.56 -0.76 1.59
CA TYR A 83 -2.95 -2.05 1.34
C TYR A 83 -3.98 -3.16 1.11
N LYS A 84 -3.64 -4.04 0.18
CA LYS A 84 -4.29 -5.34 -0.01
C LYS A 84 -3.43 -6.42 0.66
N PHE A 85 -4.03 -7.13 1.60
CA PHE A 85 -3.43 -8.26 2.28
C PHE A 85 -3.76 -9.52 1.49
N LYS A 86 -2.81 -9.98 0.68
CA LYS A 86 -2.98 -11.19 -0.13
C LYS A 86 -2.48 -12.40 0.66
N LEU A 87 -3.39 -13.27 1.07
CA LEU A 87 -3.02 -14.53 1.72
C LEU A 87 -2.18 -15.38 0.77
N ILE A 88 -0.94 -15.69 1.14
CA ILE A 88 -0.03 -16.54 0.37
C ILE A 88 0.16 -17.90 1.02
N LEU A 89 0.13 -17.99 2.36
CA LEU A 89 0.27 -19.25 3.09
C LEU A 89 -0.76 -19.30 4.23
N ARG A 90 -1.40 -20.45 4.42
CA ARG A 90 -2.22 -20.79 5.59
C ARG A 90 -1.82 -22.17 6.10
N GLY A 91 -1.51 -22.30 7.39
CA GLY A 91 -1.08 -23.56 8.00
C GLY A 91 -2.04 -24.73 7.73
N SER A 92 -3.35 -24.52 7.94
CA SER A 92 -4.37 -25.55 7.67
C SER A 92 -4.55 -25.92 6.18
N ARG A 93 -4.03 -25.11 5.24
CA ARG A 93 -4.13 -25.33 3.79
C ARG A 93 -2.83 -25.91 3.21
N ASP A 94 -1.69 -25.33 3.61
CA ASP A 94 -0.41 -25.52 2.95
C ASP A 94 0.59 -26.32 3.80
N GLY A 95 0.33 -26.51 5.10
CA GLY A 95 1.22 -27.20 6.03
C GLY A 95 1.78 -26.29 7.12
N PHE A 96 2.12 -26.91 8.26
CA PHE A 96 2.72 -26.25 9.43
C PHE A 96 4.24 -26.42 9.51
N ASP A 97 4.87 -26.92 8.45
CA ASP A 97 6.29 -27.20 8.44
C ASP A 97 7.11 -26.08 7.78
N ILE A 98 8.42 -26.13 8.02
CA ILE A 98 9.39 -25.15 7.52
C ILE A 98 9.55 -25.23 6.00
N ASP A 99 9.42 -26.43 5.41
CA ASP A 99 9.59 -26.63 3.98
C ASP A 99 8.46 -25.91 3.22
N SER A 100 7.22 -26.05 3.69
CA SER A 100 6.04 -25.34 3.17
C SER A 100 6.21 -23.82 3.23
N PHE A 101 6.76 -23.30 4.34
CA PHE A 101 7.08 -21.88 4.45
C PHE A 101 8.09 -21.44 3.40
N HIS A 102 9.24 -22.10 3.28
CA HIS A 102 10.26 -21.69 2.31
C HIS A 102 9.81 -21.86 0.86
N GLN A 103 9.05 -22.91 0.55
CA GLN A 103 8.54 -23.13 -0.80
C GLN A 103 7.63 -21.98 -1.27
N ILE A 104 6.85 -21.39 -0.36
CA ILE A 104 5.83 -20.38 -0.69
C ILE A 104 6.33 -18.95 -0.45
N CYS A 105 7.03 -18.72 0.67
CA CYS A 105 7.34 -17.40 1.19
C CYS A 105 8.76 -16.92 0.83
N ASP A 106 9.67 -17.78 0.39
CA ASP A 106 10.99 -17.31 -0.04
C ASP A 106 10.88 -16.35 -1.23
N ASN A 107 11.74 -15.33 -1.20
CA ASN A 107 11.76 -14.21 -2.14
C ASN A 107 10.48 -13.34 -2.13
N LYS A 108 9.54 -13.57 -1.20
CA LYS A 108 8.40 -12.67 -0.99
C LYS A 108 8.81 -11.57 -0.03
N GLU A 109 8.67 -10.33 -0.46
CA GLU A 109 8.88 -9.12 0.33
C GLU A 109 7.57 -8.55 0.87
N ARG A 110 7.67 -7.64 1.86
CA ARG A 110 6.53 -6.99 2.52
C ARG A 110 5.49 -8.01 2.97
N THR A 111 5.87 -8.88 3.88
CA THR A 111 5.00 -9.95 4.38
C THR A 111 4.56 -9.69 5.82
N VAL A 112 3.29 -9.94 6.11
CA VAL A 112 2.76 -10.00 7.48
C VAL A 112 2.52 -11.46 7.83
N ILE A 113 2.99 -11.87 9.00
CA ILE A 113 2.72 -13.20 9.56
C ILE A 113 1.82 -13.00 10.78
N ALA A 114 0.73 -13.74 10.84
CA ALA A 114 -0.19 -13.77 11.98
C ALA A 114 -0.32 -15.23 12.46
N ILE A 115 -0.32 -15.42 13.77
CA ILE A 115 -0.25 -16.73 14.41
C ILE A 115 -1.27 -16.74 15.53
N LYS A 116 -2.23 -17.65 15.46
CA LYS A 116 -3.19 -17.89 16.54
C LYS A 116 -2.59 -18.86 17.55
N VAL A 117 -2.31 -18.38 18.74
CA VAL A 117 -1.66 -19.14 19.81
C VAL A 117 -2.65 -20.16 20.38
N SER A 118 -2.21 -21.42 20.49
CA SER A 118 -3.05 -22.52 20.93
C SER A 118 -3.54 -22.35 22.37
N GLY A 119 -4.85 -22.46 22.57
CA GLY A 119 -5.47 -22.44 23.91
C GLY A 119 -5.58 -21.06 24.57
N THR A 120 -5.06 -19.99 23.97
CA THR A 120 -5.18 -18.61 24.52
C THR A 120 -6.15 -17.74 23.72
N GLY A 121 -6.35 -18.04 22.43
CA GLY A 121 -7.11 -17.20 21.52
C GLY A 121 -6.42 -15.86 21.17
N GLU A 122 -5.17 -15.66 21.62
CA GLU A 122 -4.33 -14.52 21.25
C GLU A 122 -3.76 -14.71 19.84
N VAL A 123 -3.68 -13.62 19.08
CA VAL A 123 -3.04 -13.60 17.75
C VAL A 123 -1.79 -12.75 17.81
N VAL A 124 -0.63 -13.39 17.66
CA VAL A 124 0.67 -12.70 17.63
C VAL A 124 1.25 -12.73 16.23
N GLY A 125 2.17 -11.84 15.92
CA GLY A 125 2.71 -11.78 14.57
C GLY A 125 3.81 -10.77 14.36
N GLY A 126 4.20 -10.60 13.09
CA GLY A 126 5.22 -9.66 12.68
C GLY A 126 5.14 -9.26 11.23
N TYR A 127 5.58 -8.04 10.93
CA TYR A 127 5.73 -7.51 9.59
C TYR A 127 7.20 -7.49 9.20
N ASN A 128 7.52 -8.15 8.08
CA ASN A 128 8.84 -8.12 7.46
C ASN A 128 8.77 -7.32 6.15
N PRO A 129 9.43 -6.15 6.06
CA PRO A 129 9.51 -5.37 4.82
C PRO A 129 10.43 -6.00 3.77
N LEU A 130 11.35 -6.86 4.19
CA LEU A 130 12.34 -7.51 3.33
C LEU A 130 11.82 -8.86 2.83
N GLN A 131 12.58 -9.47 1.92
CA GLN A 131 12.34 -10.84 1.48
C GLN A 131 12.83 -11.91 2.48
N TRP A 132 12.20 -13.07 2.46
CA TRP A 132 12.71 -14.30 3.09
C TRP A 132 13.67 -15.05 2.18
N LYS A 133 14.64 -15.76 2.75
CA LYS A 133 15.50 -16.70 2.01
C LYS A 133 15.94 -17.86 2.89
N ALA A 134 15.85 -19.07 2.36
CA ALA A 134 16.63 -20.21 2.81
C ALA A 134 18.08 -20.09 2.30
N THR A 135 19.00 -19.69 3.16
CA THR A 135 20.43 -19.65 2.84
C THR A 135 21.17 -20.83 3.46
N GLY A 136 21.96 -21.53 2.64
CA GLY A 136 23.02 -22.44 3.11
C GLY A 136 24.38 -21.84 2.77
N VAL A 137 25.33 -21.89 3.71
CA VAL A 137 26.71 -21.50 3.45
C VAL A 137 27.52 -22.76 3.15
N ARG A 138 28.26 -22.76 2.03
CA ARG A 138 29.22 -23.83 1.71
C ARG A 138 30.61 -23.22 1.61
N TRP A 139 31.55 -23.77 2.37
CA TRP A 139 32.97 -23.53 2.19
C TRP A 139 33.44 -24.23 0.92
N LEU A 140 34.17 -23.53 0.06
CA LEU A 140 34.94 -24.22 -0.97
C LEU A 140 36.12 -24.88 -0.25
N GLU A 141 36.22 -26.21 -0.33
CA GLU A 141 37.24 -27.01 0.37
C GLU A 141 38.68 -26.53 0.11
N ASN A 142 38.90 -25.77 -0.97
CA ASN A 142 40.21 -25.29 -1.40
C ASN A 142 40.51 -23.81 -1.07
N ASP A 143 39.60 -23.08 -0.43
CA ASP A 143 39.89 -21.73 0.09
C ASP A 143 39.03 -21.43 1.33
N PRO A 144 39.60 -21.59 2.55
CA PRO A 144 38.90 -21.35 3.81
C PRO A 144 38.56 -19.87 4.06
N ASN A 145 39.00 -18.94 3.20
CA ASN A 145 38.60 -17.53 3.24
C ASN A 145 37.54 -17.19 2.17
N SER A 146 37.14 -18.14 1.32
CA SER A 146 36.07 -17.95 0.33
C SER A 146 34.72 -18.45 0.85
N VAL A 147 33.94 -17.56 1.45
CA VAL A 147 32.54 -17.84 1.79
C VAL A 147 31.68 -17.59 0.56
N ARG A 148 31.04 -18.64 0.02
CA ARG A 148 29.96 -18.49 -0.97
C ARG A 148 28.61 -18.84 -0.35
N ILE A 149 27.67 -17.92 -0.44
CA ILE A 149 26.27 -18.11 -0.03
C ILE A 149 25.53 -18.73 -1.21
N TYR A 150 24.98 -19.93 -1.01
CA TYR A 150 24.17 -20.60 -2.03
C TYR A 150 22.70 -20.63 -1.62
N PRO A 151 21.76 -20.61 -2.58
CA PRO A 151 20.41 -21.06 -2.34
C PRO A 151 20.46 -22.50 -1.81
N TYR A 152 19.76 -22.78 -0.71
CA TYR A 152 19.71 -24.13 -0.18
C TYR A 152 19.02 -25.06 -1.19
N HIS A 153 19.69 -26.15 -1.59
CA HIS A 153 19.13 -27.21 -2.43
C HIS A 153 19.18 -28.54 -1.67
N ARG A 154 18.01 -29.17 -1.48
CA ARG A 154 17.87 -30.47 -0.81
C ARG A 154 18.56 -31.56 -1.66
N GLY A 155 19.59 -32.22 -1.11
CA GLY A 155 20.32 -33.31 -1.78
C GLY A 155 21.83 -33.09 -1.97
N GLY A 156 22.34 -31.88 -1.68
CA GLY A 156 23.78 -31.64 -1.60
C GLY A 156 24.34 -32.09 -0.25
N GLY A 157 25.42 -32.86 -0.25
CA GLY A 157 26.04 -33.47 0.93
C GLY A 157 26.26 -32.52 2.12
N TYR A 158 26.36 -33.15 3.30
CA TYR A 158 26.61 -32.56 4.62
C TYR A 158 27.49 -31.30 4.55
N CYS A 159 26.91 -30.13 4.77
CA CYS A 159 27.66 -28.93 5.14
C CYS A 159 27.66 -28.82 6.67
N GLU A 160 28.79 -29.19 7.24
CA GLU A 160 29.07 -28.99 8.65
C GLU A 160 29.32 -27.49 8.94
N SER A 161 28.78 -27.02 10.06
CA SER A 161 29.21 -25.84 10.84
C SER A 161 28.63 -24.41 10.57
N LYS A 162 28.20 -23.82 11.70
CA LYS A 162 28.38 -22.41 12.16
C LYS A 162 27.80 -21.19 11.43
N TYR A 163 27.20 -21.29 10.23
CA TYR A 163 26.75 -20.10 9.47
C TYR A 163 25.26 -20.08 9.08
N TYR A 164 24.42 -20.74 9.89
CA TYR A 164 22.97 -20.51 9.89
C TYR A 164 22.70 -19.15 10.56
N ASN A 165 21.66 -18.41 10.14
CA ASN A 165 21.25 -17.09 10.66
C ASN A 165 21.92 -15.86 10.02
N HIS A 166 21.86 -15.71 8.69
CA HIS A 166 22.28 -14.46 8.05
C HIS A 166 21.32 -13.33 8.45
N LYS A 167 21.81 -12.39 9.26
CA LYS A 167 20.99 -11.28 9.77
C LYS A 167 20.83 -10.19 8.72
N ARG A 168 19.61 -9.67 8.58
CA ARG A 168 19.24 -8.61 7.64
C ARG A 168 18.82 -7.37 8.39
N ARG A 169 19.35 -6.24 7.92
CA ARG A 169 19.09 -4.93 8.50
C ARG A 169 17.77 -4.34 8.01
N THR A 170 16.90 -3.94 8.93
CA THR A 170 15.76 -3.05 8.63
C THR A 170 15.30 -2.33 9.89
N ASN A 171 14.74 -1.12 9.73
CA ASN A 171 14.11 -0.34 10.80
C ASN A 171 12.58 -0.42 10.75
N ASP A 172 12.02 -0.98 9.67
CA ASP A 172 10.57 -0.95 9.40
C ASP A 172 9.89 -2.26 9.82
N SER A 173 10.67 -3.23 10.29
CA SER A 173 10.15 -4.47 10.88
C SER A 173 9.54 -4.21 12.25
N PHE A 174 8.42 -4.84 12.53
CA PHE A 174 7.77 -4.77 13.83
C PHE A 174 7.04 -6.08 14.15
N LEU A 175 6.88 -6.32 15.44
CA LEU A 175 6.07 -7.39 15.98
C LEU A 175 4.77 -6.82 16.56
N PHE A 176 3.74 -7.64 16.65
CA PHE A 176 2.47 -7.25 17.21
C PHE A 176 1.78 -8.37 17.98
N SER A 177 0.87 -7.97 18.86
CA SER A 177 -0.14 -8.84 19.46
C SER A 177 -1.52 -8.20 19.32
N LEU A 178 -2.47 -9.03 18.89
CA LEU A 178 -3.88 -8.76 18.67
C LEU A 178 -4.62 -9.75 19.58
N GLY A 179 -5.28 -9.26 20.63
CA GLY A 179 -5.70 -10.12 21.73
C GLY A 179 -7.08 -9.79 22.27
N ASN A 180 -7.73 -10.85 22.78
CA ASN A 180 -9.14 -10.92 23.18
C ASN A 180 -9.47 -9.92 24.32
N ASN A 181 -10.05 -8.77 23.97
CA ASN A 181 -10.42 -7.64 24.85
C ASN A 181 -9.27 -6.74 25.36
N GLN A 182 -8.03 -6.91 24.91
CA GLN A 182 -6.92 -5.99 25.23
C GLN A 182 -6.59 -5.07 24.06
N ALA A 183 -6.00 -3.91 24.36
CA ALA A 183 -5.55 -2.99 23.34
C ALA A 183 -4.45 -3.66 22.47
N PRO A 184 -4.50 -3.50 21.13
CA PRO A 184 -3.45 -3.99 20.24
C PRO A 184 -2.07 -3.49 20.66
N LYS A 185 -1.09 -4.39 20.70
CA LYS A 185 0.30 -4.06 21.07
C LYS A 185 1.17 -4.03 19.82
N LEU A 186 1.99 -2.99 19.71
CA LEU A 186 3.02 -2.83 18.69
C LEU A 186 4.39 -2.86 19.36
N SER A 187 5.34 -3.57 18.77
CA SER A 187 6.72 -3.66 19.25
C SER A 187 7.65 -3.46 18.05
N ARG A 188 8.32 -2.30 17.96
CA ARG A 188 9.23 -2.03 16.83
C ARG A 188 10.63 -2.55 17.12
N ILE A 189 11.39 -2.77 16.05
CA ILE A 189 12.82 -3.10 16.19
C ILE A 189 13.57 -1.91 16.80
N LEU A 190 14.42 -2.17 17.78
CA LEU A 190 15.31 -1.16 18.35
C LEU A 190 16.31 -0.68 17.30
N ARG A 191 16.54 0.63 17.21
CA ARG A 191 17.37 1.24 16.15
C ARG A 191 18.81 0.71 16.14
N GLU A 192 19.37 0.49 17.31
CA GLU A 192 20.70 -0.10 17.54
C GLU A 192 20.76 -1.59 17.14
N SER A 193 19.61 -2.26 17.12
CA SER A 193 19.48 -3.68 16.82
C SER A 193 18.93 -3.97 15.42
N ALA A 194 18.75 -2.91 14.60
CA ALA A 194 18.21 -3.01 13.25
C ALA A 194 18.92 -4.05 12.39
N ASN A 195 20.24 -4.23 12.57
CA ASN A 195 21.06 -5.22 11.85
C ASN A 195 20.71 -6.69 12.17
N LYS A 196 19.89 -6.94 13.20
CA LYS A 196 19.41 -8.26 13.62
C LYS A 196 17.91 -8.46 13.37
N ALA A 197 17.24 -7.53 12.70
CA ALA A 197 15.78 -7.49 12.61
C ALA A 197 15.16 -8.76 12.01
N ILE A 198 15.77 -9.31 10.95
CA ILE A 198 15.30 -10.49 10.24
C ILE A 198 16.45 -11.48 10.08
N SER A 199 16.19 -12.77 10.28
CA SER A 199 17.18 -13.84 10.12
C SER A 199 16.83 -14.71 8.93
N TRP A 200 17.78 -14.91 8.02
CA TRP A 200 17.69 -15.94 6.98
C TRP A 200 18.33 -17.22 7.47
N ASP A 201 17.57 -18.30 7.40
CA ASP A 201 17.98 -19.63 7.83
C ASP A 201 17.13 -20.64 7.07
N ALA A 202 17.76 -21.71 6.59
CA ALA A 202 17.06 -22.81 5.91
C ALA A 202 16.46 -23.83 6.89
N LYS A 203 16.82 -23.73 8.18
CA LYS A 203 16.37 -24.66 9.25
C LYS A 203 15.34 -24.04 10.19
N SER A 204 14.94 -22.80 9.96
CA SER A 204 13.84 -22.15 10.66
C SER A 204 12.95 -21.47 9.64
N GLY A 205 11.66 -21.35 9.96
CA GLY A 205 10.74 -20.61 9.10
C GLY A 205 10.94 -19.10 9.27
N PRO A 206 9.87 -18.32 9.46
CA PRO A 206 10.05 -16.91 9.74
C PRO A 206 10.76 -16.69 11.06
N CYS A 207 11.76 -15.81 11.04
CA CYS A 207 12.53 -15.43 12.20
C CYS A 207 12.74 -13.92 12.25
N PHE A 208 12.10 -13.28 13.23
CA PHE A 208 12.31 -11.91 13.63
C PHE A 208 13.32 -11.87 14.78
N GLY A 209 14.29 -10.97 14.69
CA GLY A 209 15.32 -10.82 15.70
C GLY A 209 16.25 -12.04 15.79
N ASP A 210 16.60 -12.41 17.02
CA ASP A 210 17.24 -13.68 17.33
C ASP A 210 16.35 -14.53 18.24
N ALA A 211 15.18 -14.87 17.70
CA ALA A 211 14.09 -15.57 18.38
C ALA A 211 13.17 -14.67 19.22
N ASP A 212 13.09 -13.38 18.91
CA ASP A 212 12.00 -12.51 19.37
C ASP A 212 10.64 -13.03 18.87
N LEU A 213 10.61 -13.52 17.62
CA LEU A 213 9.56 -14.40 17.12
C LEU A 213 10.16 -15.35 16.07
N ARG A 214 10.17 -16.66 16.33
CA ARG A 214 10.77 -17.66 15.43
C ARG A 214 9.92 -18.91 15.32
N MET A 215 9.73 -19.38 14.10
CA MET A 215 9.24 -20.73 13.82
C MET A 215 10.39 -21.75 13.86
N THR A 216 10.22 -22.79 14.67
CA THR A 216 11.15 -23.91 14.81
C THR A 216 10.41 -25.23 14.53
N SER A 217 11.11 -26.23 14.03
CA SER A 217 10.53 -27.57 13.84
C SER A 217 11.11 -28.55 14.84
N GLN A 218 10.26 -29.38 15.42
CA GLN A 218 10.65 -30.61 16.11
C GLN A 218 10.30 -31.87 15.30
N SER A 219 9.36 -31.80 14.35
CA SER A 219 8.89 -32.92 13.53
C SER A 219 8.30 -32.45 12.19
N THR A 220 8.04 -33.37 11.27
CA THR A 220 7.57 -33.09 9.90
C THR A 220 6.19 -32.42 9.81
N ASN A 221 5.40 -32.40 10.90
CA ASN A 221 4.00 -31.95 10.85
C ASN A 221 3.63 -30.87 11.89
N THR A 222 4.57 -30.43 12.73
CA THR A 222 4.29 -29.43 13.78
C THR A 222 5.35 -28.34 13.85
N SER A 223 4.91 -27.08 13.76
CA SER A 223 5.72 -25.91 14.10
C SER A 223 5.62 -25.59 15.59
N ASN A 224 6.75 -25.48 16.26
CA ASN A 224 6.85 -24.82 17.56
C ASN A 224 7.31 -23.38 17.34
N TRP A 225 6.76 -22.46 18.10
CA TRP A 225 7.07 -21.05 18.04
C TRP A 225 7.81 -20.63 19.29
N VAL A 226 8.81 -19.78 19.11
CA VAL A 226 9.58 -19.15 20.19
C VAL A 226 9.31 -17.66 20.15
N SER A 227 9.02 -17.07 21.31
CA SER A 227 8.85 -15.64 21.49
C SER A 227 9.71 -15.15 22.65
N LYS A 228 10.73 -14.34 22.36
CA LYS A 228 11.58 -13.69 23.36
C LYS A 228 11.48 -12.18 23.19
N THR A 229 12.11 -11.44 24.10
CA THR A 229 12.22 -9.98 23.97
C THR A 229 13.68 -9.62 24.12
N GLN A 230 14.34 -9.30 23.01
CA GLN A 230 15.77 -8.99 22.98
C GLN A 230 16.07 -7.79 22.08
N PHE A 231 15.52 -7.77 20.87
CA PHE A 231 15.83 -6.75 19.85
C PHE A 231 14.63 -5.88 19.50
N TYR A 232 13.42 -6.30 19.85
CA TYR A 232 12.20 -5.50 19.72
C TYR A 232 11.80 -4.88 21.07
N GLU A 233 11.13 -3.73 21.02
CA GLU A 233 10.83 -2.87 22.19
C GLU A 233 10.06 -3.57 23.31
N HIS A 234 9.10 -4.43 22.95
CA HIS A 234 8.13 -5.02 23.86
C HIS A 234 7.90 -6.51 23.58
N SER A 235 7.59 -7.27 24.63
CA SER A 235 7.09 -8.64 24.46
C SER A 235 5.71 -8.65 23.82
N ILE A 236 5.52 -9.57 22.87
CA ILE A 236 4.24 -9.80 22.19
C ILE A 236 3.47 -11.01 22.72
N ALA A 237 4.11 -11.89 23.49
CA ALA A 237 3.49 -13.11 24.00
C ALA A 237 3.87 -13.32 25.48
N ASN A 238 2.98 -13.93 26.24
CA ASN A 238 3.24 -14.29 27.64
C ASN A 238 4.07 -15.57 27.78
N LEU A 239 4.13 -16.39 26.73
CA LEU A 239 4.83 -17.67 26.71
C LEU A 239 6.11 -17.55 25.89
N GLU A 240 7.22 -18.08 26.41
CA GLU A 240 8.47 -18.13 25.65
C GLU A 240 8.41 -19.13 24.49
N THR A 241 7.61 -20.18 24.63
CA THR A 241 7.37 -21.19 23.59
C THR A 241 5.89 -21.54 23.52
N PHE A 242 5.36 -21.72 22.31
CA PHE A 242 3.95 -22.07 22.10
C PHE A 242 3.74 -22.81 20.78
N SER A 243 2.59 -23.48 20.66
CA SER A 243 2.11 -24.05 19.39
C SER A 243 1.07 -23.13 18.76
N ALA A 244 0.96 -23.18 17.43
CA ALA A 244 -0.04 -22.45 16.67
C ALA A 244 -1.25 -23.34 16.37
N GLU A 245 -2.47 -22.84 16.65
CA GLU A 245 -3.71 -23.43 16.12
C GLU A 245 -3.83 -23.20 14.62
N GLU A 246 -3.38 -22.03 14.17
CA GLU A 246 -3.36 -21.61 12.78
C GLU A 246 -2.30 -20.52 12.63
N PHE A 247 -1.67 -20.44 11.47
CA PHE A 247 -0.88 -19.28 11.09
C PHE A 247 -1.11 -18.93 9.64
N GLU A 248 -1.08 -17.65 9.34
CA GLU A 248 -1.31 -17.11 8.01
C GLU A 248 -0.20 -16.13 7.65
N VAL A 249 0.25 -16.19 6.40
CA VAL A 249 1.22 -15.24 5.84
C VAL A 249 0.54 -14.48 4.71
N PHE A 250 0.59 -13.16 4.80
CA PHE A 250 0.04 -12.24 3.82
C PHE A 250 1.16 -11.49 3.13
N GLN A 251 1.12 -11.42 1.81
CA GLN A 251 1.90 -10.48 1.04
C GLN A 251 1.15 -9.15 0.95
N ILE A 252 1.84 -8.06 1.25
CA ILE A 252 1.29 -6.71 1.23
C ILE A 252 1.51 -6.09 -0.15
N GLU A 253 0.39 -5.83 -0.83
CA GLU A 253 0.34 -5.15 -2.12
C GLU A 253 -0.27 -3.77 -1.91
N HIS A 254 0.30 -2.72 -2.52
CA HIS A 254 -0.36 -1.41 -2.53
C HIS A 254 -1.62 -1.50 -3.40
N CYS A 255 -2.75 -0.99 -2.88
CA CYS A 255 -3.90 -0.70 -3.71
C CYS A 255 -3.53 0.49 -4.61
N THR A 256 -3.08 0.19 -5.83
CA THR A 256 -3.02 1.15 -6.95
C THR A 256 -4.43 1.50 -7.43
N ILE A 257 -5.29 1.95 -6.53
CA ILE A 257 -6.29 2.91 -6.95
C ILE A 257 -5.45 4.16 -7.21
N PHE A 258 -5.43 4.68 -8.44
CA PHE A 258 -4.81 5.94 -8.79
C PHE A 258 -5.29 7.03 -7.82
N ARG A 259 -4.62 7.15 -6.67
CA ARG A 259 -4.66 8.34 -5.84
C ARG A 259 -3.75 9.27 -6.62
N LEU A 260 -4.35 10.28 -7.26
CA LEU A 260 -3.60 11.45 -7.73
C LEU A 260 -2.55 11.77 -6.65
N PRO A 261 -1.28 11.96 -7.03
CA PRO A 261 -0.23 12.25 -6.07
C PRO A 261 -0.71 13.35 -5.13
N LYS A 262 -0.46 13.21 -3.82
CA LYS A 262 -0.78 14.25 -2.80
C LYS A 262 -0.09 15.61 -3.03
N PHE A 263 0.49 15.84 -4.21
CA PHE A 263 1.03 17.12 -4.65
C PHE A 263 -0.03 18.24 -4.76
N PHE A 264 -1.32 17.94 -4.58
CA PHE A 264 -2.40 18.94 -4.56
C PHE A 264 -3.15 18.97 -3.22
N GLU A 265 -2.45 19.08 -2.09
CA GLU A 265 -3.00 19.85 -0.97
C GLU A 265 -2.66 21.32 -1.24
N PHE A 266 -3.60 22.07 -1.80
CA PHE A 266 -3.44 23.51 -1.96
C PHE A 266 -3.38 24.15 -0.56
N PRO A 267 -2.30 24.85 -0.20
CA PRO A 267 -2.28 25.63 1.03
C PRO A 267 -3.43 26.65 0.99
N GLN A 268 -4.09 26.91 2.12
CA GLN A 268 -5.06 27.99 2.20
C GLN A 268 -4.31 29.30 1.89
N LEU A 269 -4.70 29.98 0.81
CA LEU A 269 -3.95 31.11 0.22
C LEU A 269 -3.70 32.26 1.22
N ASN A 270 -4.45 32.30 2.32
CA ASN A 270 -4.43 33.37 3.31
C ASN A 270 -3.23 33.29 4.28
N ASP A 271 -2.50 32.16 4.34
CA ASP A 271 -1.41 31.93 5.30
C ASP A 271 0.01 32.03 4.68
N LEU A 272 0.13 32.41 3.40
CA LEU A 272 1.41 32.42 2.69
C LEU A 272 2.01 33.83 2.56
N SER A 273 3.31 33.94 2.79
CA SER A 273 4.04 35.18 2.51
C SER A 273 4.14 35.46 0.99
N PRO A 274 4.29 36.73 0.56
CA PRO A 274 4.37 37.07 -0.87
C PRO A 274 5.44 36.31 -1.66
N SER A 275 6.58 35.96 -1.04
CA SER A 275 7.64 35.17 -1.66
C SER A 275 7.25 33.70 -1.85
N GLN A 276 6.47 33.12 -0.92
CA GLN A 276 5.97 31.75 -1.04
C GLN A 276 4.87 31.65 -2.11
N ILE A 277 4.03 32.67 -2.23
CA ILE A 277 3.04 32.75 -3.32
C ILE A 277 3.76 32.82 -4.68
N SER A 278 4.83 33.61 -4.79
CA SER A 278 5.64 33.69 -6.01
C SER A 278 6.23 32.33 -6.42
N HIS A 279 6.87 31.62 -5.48
CA HIS A 279 7.43 30.30 -5.77
C HIS A 279 6.37 29.24 -6.09
N PHE A 280 5.21 29.31 -5.45
CA PHE A 280 4.09 28.42 -5.75
C PHE A 280 3.55 28.66 -7.17
N LEU A 281 3.39 29.92 -7.57
CA LEU A 281 2.99 30.30 -8.92
C LEU A 281 4.05 29.89 -9.97
N GLU A 282 5.33 30.06 -9.68
CA GLU A 282 6.43 29.56 -10.53
C GLU A 282 6.34 28.03 -10.72
N GLY A 283 6.05 27.28 -9.65
CA GLY A 283 5.84 25.84 -9.71
C GLY A 283 4.66 25.43 -10.60
N ILE A 284 3.53 26.13 -10.49
CA ILE A 284 2.36 25.92 -11.36
C ILE A 284 2.70 26.22 -12.82
N ILE A 285 3.39 27.34 -13.08
CA ILE A 285 3.78 27.73 -14.44
C ILE A 285 4.70 26.66 -15.06
N CYS A 286 5.72 26.20 -14.33
CA CYS A 286 6.62 25.14 -14.79
C CYS A 286 5.88 23.83 -15.08
N PHE A 287 4.89 23.47 -14.26
CA PHE A 287 4.07 22.29 -14.48
C PHE A 287 3.17 22.41 -15.72
N LEU A 288 2.54 23.56 -15.94
CA LEU A 288 1.76 23.81 -17.15
C LEU A 288 2.64 23.79 -18.41
N MET A 289 3.87 24.29 -18.31
CA MET A 289 4.84 24.21 -19.40
C MET A 289 5.25 22.76 -19.71
N SER A 290 5.44 21.92 -18.70
CA SER A 290 5.80 20.50 -18.91
C SER A 290 4.66 19.69 -19.53
N ILE A 291 3.40 20.00 -19.17
CA ILE A 291 2.22 19.43 -19.84
C ILE A 291 2.19 19.88 -21.29
N SER A 292 2.42 21.16 -21.56
CA SER A 292 2.38 21.67 -22.93
C SER A 292 3.47 21.08 -23.82
N THR A 293 4.70 20.91 -23.32
CA THR A 293 5.78 20.28 -24.08
C THR A 293 5.53 18.79 -24.30
N PHE A 294 4.92 18.11 -23.33
CA PHE A 294 4.51 16.71 -23.47
C PHE A 294 3.39 16.55 -24.50
N VAL A 295 2.39 17.43 -24.52
CA VAL A 295 1.33 17.43 -25.55
C VAL A 295 1.91 17.72 -26.94
N PHE A 296 2.87 18.64 -27.06
CA PHE A 296 3.58 18.89 -28.31
C PHE A 296 4.40 17.68 -28.77
N PHE A 297 5.07 16.99 -27.85
CA PHE A 297 5.81 15.76 -28.16
C PHE A 297 4.88 14.64 -28.64
N LEU A 298 3.72 14.48 -28.01
CA LEU A 298 2.67 13.56 -28.47
C LEU A 298 2.10 13.94 -29.85
N TRP A 299 2.05 15.24 -30.18
CA TRP A 299 1.70 15.73 -31.52
C TRP A 299 2.77 15.38 -32.58
N VAL A 300 4.07 15.50 -32.25
CA VAL A 300 5.16 15.10 -33.16
C VAL A 300 5.10 13.62 -33.50
N ILE A 301 4.71 12.79 -32.53
CA ILE A 301 4.65 11.33 -32.70
C ILE A 301 3.40 10.89 -33.47
N ASN A 302 2.28 11.63 -33.37
CA ASN A 302 1.00 11.21 -33.92
C ASN A 302 0.44 12.32 -34.83
N LYS A 303 0.41 12.11 -36.16
CA LYS A 303 0.12 13.18 -37.15
C LYS A 303 -1.38 13.50 -37.35
N ASP A 304 -2.29 12.75 -36.72
CA ASP A 304 -3.74 12.83 -36.98
C ASP A 304 -4.55 13.52 -35.86
N TRP A 305 -4.05 14.65 -35.33
CA TRP A 305 -4.82 15.43 -34.34
C TRP A 305 -5.74 16.47 -34.99
N HIS A 306 -6.94 16.63 -34.43
CA HIS A 306 -7.93 17.60 -34.88
C HIS A 306 -7.40 19.05 -34.75
N PRO A 307 -7.55 19.92 -35.77
CA PRO A 307 -6.96 21.28 -35.80
C PRO A 307 -7.31 22.15 -34.58
N VAL A 308 -8.49 21.94 -34.00
CA VAL A 308 -8.98 22.66 -32.80
C VAL A 308 -8.13 22.38 -31.56
N LEU A 309 -7.66 21.13 -31.38
CA LEU A 309 -6.81 20.77 -30.24
C LEU A 309 -5.40 21.36 -30.35
N ILE A 310 -4.90 21.48 -31.59
CA ILE A 310 -3.63 22.16 -31.91
C ILE A 310 -3.74 23.66 -31.58
N PHE A 311 -4.85 24.29 -31.97
CA PHE A 311 -5.10 25.70 -31.70
C PHE A 311 -5.21 26.00 -30.19
N LEU A 312 -5.90 25.14 -29.43
CA LEU A 312 -5.99 25.24 -27.97
C LEU A 312 -4.62 25.08 -27.29
N SER A 313 -3.79 24.15 -27.76
CA SER A 313 -2.41 23.98 -27.28
C SER A 313 -1.55 25.23 -27.52
N LEU A 314 -1.63 25.83 -28.72
CA LEU A 314 -0.94 27.07 -29.05
C LEU A 314 -1.40 28.23 -28.16
N ILE A 315 -2.71 28.38 -27.94
CA ILE A 315 -3.23 29.41 -27.04
C ILE A 315 -2.67 29.23 -25.63
N LEU A 316 -2.68 27.99 -25.09
CA LEU A 316 -2.11 27.73 -23.77
C LEU A 316 -0.62 28.10 -23.70
N THR A 317 0.17 27.77 -24.72
CA THR A 317 1.60 28.17 -24.73
C THR A 317 1.79 29.68 -24.73
N VAL A 318 1.02 30.41 -25.53
CA VAL A 318 1.10 31.87 -25.64
C VAL A 318 0.67 32.53 -24.33
N VAL A 319 -0.39 32.04 -23.68
CA VAL A 319 -0.84 32.53 -22.37
C VAL A 319 0.24 32.28 -21.31
N SER A 320 0.84 31.08 -21.28
CA SER A 320 1.93 30.77 -20.35
C SER A 320 3.17 31.66 -20.56
N LEU A 321 3.58 31.89 -21.81
CA LEU A 321 4.67 32.81 -22.15
C LEU A 321 4.34 34.25 -21.78
N SER A 322 3.10 34.70 -21.99
CA SER A 322 2.65 36.05 -21.64
C SER A 322 2.66 36.27 -20.12
N LEU A 323 2.23 35.28 -19.34
CA LEU A 323 2.28 35.34 -17.88
C LEU A 323 3.73 35.39 -17.34
N ILE A 324 4.66 34.69 -18.00
CA ILE A 324 6.10 34.77 -17.70
C ILE A 324 6.64 36.18 -18.01
N ILE A 325 6.28 36.76 -19.16
CA ILE A 325 6.71 38.11 -19.56
C ILE A 325 6.17 39.18 -18.60
N VAL A 326 4.90 39.07 -18.18
CA VAL A 326 4.30 39.96 -17.18
C VAL A 326 4.97 39.78 -15.82
N GLY A 327 5.32 38.55 -15.43
CA GLY A 327 6.07 38.25 -14.20
C GLY A 327 7.53 38.75 -14.19
N ILE A 328 8.14 38.95 -15.37
CA ILE A 328 9.53 39.41 -15.51
C ILE A 328 9.66 40.95 -15.52
N SER A 329 8.56 41.70 -15.61
CA SER A 329 8.64 43.16 -15.72
C SER A 329 8.78 43.88 -14.38
N HIS A 330 10.03 44.06 -13.92
CA HIS A 330 10.40 45.33 -13.29
C HIS A 330 11.62 46.04 -13.91
N ARG A 331 12.27 45.52 -14.97
CA ARG A 331 13.28 46.33 -15.69
C ARG A 331 13.26 46.08 -17.21
N ASN A 332 13.03 47.17 -17.93
CA ASN A 332 13.26 47.40 -19.37
C ASN A 332 12.16 46.96 -20.35
N LEU A 333 11.07 47.75 -20.37
CA LEU A 333 9.89 47.56 -21.22
C LEU A 333 10.03 48.13 -22.64
N GLN A 334 11.07 48.89 -22.99
CA GLN A 334 11.10 49.62 -24.27
C GLN A 334 11.75 48.89 -25.46
N HIS A 335 12.59 47.88 -25.24
CA HIS A 335 13.24 47.17 -26.36
C HIS A 335 12.44 45.95 -26.89
N LEU A 336 11.50 45.43 -26.10
CA LEU A 336 10.79 44.18 -26.39
C LEU A 336 9.49 44.34 -27.20
N VAL A 337 8.84 45.51 -27.10
CA VAL A 337 7.67 45.83 -27.96
C VAL A 337 8.11 45.94 -29.43
N SER A 338 9.31 46.49 -29.68
CA SER A 338 9.85 46.59 -31.03
C SER A 338 10.23 45.24 -31.64
N LEU A 339 10.75 44.30 -30.85
CA LEU A 339 11.16 42.98 -31.35
C LEU A 339 9.96 42.07 -31.65
N SER A 340 8.92 42.13 -30.82
CA SER A 340 7.68 41.34 -31.02
C SER A 340 6.87 41.85 -32.23
N ILE A 341 6.79 43.17 -32.43
CA ILE A 341 6.20 43.75 -33.64
C ILE A 341 7.04 43.40 -34.88
N PHE A 342 8.37 43.39 -34.78
CA PHE A 342 9.27 43.01 -35.87
C PHE A 342 9.12 41.52 -36.28
N ILE A 343 8.99 40.61 -35.31
CA ILE A 343 8.77 39.18 -35.58
C ILE A 343 7.39 38.93 -36.19
N LEU A 344 6.36 39.63 -35.75
CA LEU A 344 5.02 39.57 -36.36
C LEU A 344 5.02 40.13 -37.79
N TYR A 345 5.76 41.21 -38.05
CA TYR A 345 5.90 41.79 -39.38
C TYR A 345 6.65 40.89 -40.36
N ILE A 346 7.76 40.27 -39.94
CA ILE A 346 8.50 39.26 -40.73
C ILE A 346 7.60 38.05 -41.01
N SER A 347 6.83 37.59 -40.02
CA SER A 347 5.91 36.46 -40.19
C SER A 347 4.75 36.77 -41.15
N PHE A 348 4.27 38.02 -41.15
CA PHE A 348 3.28 38.50 -42.11
C PHE A 348 3.83 38.57 -43.54
N LEU A 349 5.06 39.08 -43.72
CA LEU A 349 5.73 39.13 -45.02
C LEU A 349 6.04 37.74 -45.60
N ILE A 350 6.44 36.78 -44.77
CA ILE A 350 6.70 35.40 -45.19
C ILE A 350 5.40 34.69 -45.62
N ASN A 351 4.27 34.99 -44.99
CA ASN A 351 2.97 34.42 -45.37
C ASN A 351 2.32 35.13 -46.57
N ALA A 352 2.56 36.42 -46.77
CA ALA A 352 2.07 37.15 -47.95
C ALA A 352 2.69 36.64 -49.27
N HIS A 353 3.92 36.10 -49.22
CA HIS A 353 4.59 35.52 -50.39
C HIS A 353 4.10 34.12 -50.80
N LYS A 354 3.19 33.52 -50.02
CA LYS A 354 2.58 32.21 -50.31
C LYS A 354 1.18 32.29 -50.95
N PHE A 355 0.67 33.49 -51.22
CA PHE A 355 -0.66 33.71 -51.78
C PHE A 355 -0.72 34.72 -52.95
N ALA A 356 0.40 34.91 -53.65
CA ALA A 356 0.44 35.59 -54.96
C ALA A 356 0.85 34.61 -56.06
#